data_AF-A0A0B5DRG2-F1
#
_entry.id   AF-A0A0B5DRG2-F1
#
_cell.length_a   1.000
_cell.length_b   1.000
_cell.length_c   1.000
_cell.angle_alpha   90.00
_cell.angle_beta   90.00
_cell.angle_gamma   90.00
#
_symmetry.space_group_name_H-M   'P 1'
#
loop_
_entity.id
_entity.type
_entity.pdbx_description
1 polymer ?
#
loop_
_entity_poly.entity_id
_entity_poly.type
_entity_poly.pdbx_seq_one_letter_code
_entity_poly.pdbx_strand_id
1 'polypeptide(L)'
;MEGFEQILEDAAATGRRLTRNEIESRRDLGARAAEAGLGWRALVRAHLAAGRTSRPAGADPDAVLAVVEQAVDAFADGYERAQRRVVRKEEAARREFIDDLLHRRGDPGHLASRCERFGLRLSRTHAVAVAEGPEKYDESDPVPGQVAGELFARFENRRILFTTKDGRMICIAGGHQDDVLNHFAKLVHTVTGASRVAVGRSRPGAVGIGHSYEEALNALDVAQRMGLDEPLLRAADMLVFPVLARDRQALVDLVQHTLGPLETARGGAQPLLDTLAVYFDSGCVAAAAARELSLSVRALTYRLARIQALTGNDPTDPTHRYTLQTAVIGARLLEWPGRPL
;
A
#
# COMPACT_ATOMS: atom_id res chain seq x y z
N MET A 1 -20.23 -30.90 -24.92
CA MET A 1 -21.17 -31.98 -24.59
C MET A 1 -20.58 -33.37 -24.77
N GLU A 2 -19.40 -33.50 -25.39
CA GLU A 2 -18.74 -34.78 -25.64
C GLU A 2 -18.64 -35.67 -24.38
N GLY A 3 -19.03 -36.94 -24.54
CA GLY A 3 -19.05 -37.95 -23.47
C GLY A 3 -20.15 -37.80 -22.41
N PHE A 4 -20.97 -36.74 -22.41
CA PHE A 4 -22.06 -36.60 -21.43
C PHE A 4 -23.16 -37.63 -21.64
N GLU A 5 -23.50 -37.89 -22.89
CA GLU A 5 -24.59 -38.81 -23.27
C GLU A 5 -24.25 -40.26 -22.90
N GLN A 6 -23.00 -40.69 -23.14
CA GLN A 6 -22.51 -42.03 -22.75
C GLN A 6 -22.48 -42.21 -21.23
N ILE A 7 -22.04 -41.19 -20.50
CA ILE A 7 -22.05 -41.20 -19.03
C ILE A 7 -23.49 -41.31 -18.51
N LEU A 8 -24.43 -40.60 -19.14
CA LEU A 8 -25.83 -40.60 -18.74
C LEU A 8 -26.50 -41.94 -19.07
N GLU A 9 -26.19 -42.54 -20.21
CA GLU A 9 -26.69 -43.86 -20.60
C GLU A 9 -26.21 -44.97 -19.63
N ASP A 10 -24.91 -45.01 -19.33
CA ASP A 10 -24.32 -46.05 -18.46
C ASP A 10 -24.69 -45.85 -16.97
N ALA A 11 -24.52 -44.64 -16.44
CA ALA A 11 -24.73 -44.39 -15.02
C ALA A 11 -26.22 -44.40 -14.64
N ALA A 12 -27.12 -43.90 -15.51
CA ALA A 12 -28.55 -43.90 -15.21
C ALA A 12 -29.20 -45.28 -15.44
N ALA A 13 -28.67 -46.11 -16.35
CA ALA A 13 -29.15 -47.49 -16.52
C ALA A 13 -28.78 -48.38 -15.32
N THR A 14 -27.64 -48.12 -14.67
CA THR A 14 -27.15 -48.90 -13.52
C THR A 14 -27.50 -48.31 -12.17
N GLY A 15 -28.01 -47.06 -12.12
CA GLY A 15 -28.31 -46.34 -10.88
C GLY A 15 -27.06 -45.98 -10.06
N ARG A 16 -25.86 -46.07 -10.65
CA ARG A 16 -24.59 -45.79 -9.98
C ARG A 16 -24.29 -44.29 -9.95
N ARG A 17 -23.44 -43.87 -9.02
CA ARG A 17 -22.83 -42.53 -9.04
C ARG A 17 -21.74 -42.43 -10.10
N LEU A 18 -21.41 -41.19 -10.48
CA LEU A 18 -20.28 -40.91 -11.36
C LEU A 18 -18.97 -41.38 -10.70
N THR A 19 -18.14 -42.05 -11.49
CA THR A 19 -16.78 -42.39 -11.11
C THR A 19 -15.92 -41.13 -11.02
N ARG A 20 -14.78 -41.24 -10.32
CA ARG A 20 -13.82 -40.14 -10.22
C ARG A 20 -13.37 -39.61 -11.59
N ASN A 21 -13.12 -40.48 -12.56
CA ASN A 21 -12.68 -40.10 -13.90
C ASN A 21 -13.78 -39.35 -14.67
N GLU A 22 -15.05 -39.77 -14.52
CA GLU A 22 -16.18 -39.07 -15.14
C GLU A 22 -16.37 -37.67 -14.55
N ILE A 23 -16.25 -37.53 -13.22
CA ILE A 23 -16.28 -36.24 -12.52
C ILE A 23 -15.13 -35.34 -13.00
N GLU A 24 -13.90 -35.86 -13.09
CA GLU A 24 -12.73 -35.12 -13.58
C GLU A 24 -12.93 -34.69 -15.06
N SER A 25 -13.45 -35.57 -15.91
CA SER A 25 -13.81 -35.22 -17.31
C SER A 25 -14.82 -34.07 -17.39
N ARG A 26 -15.82 -34.04 -16.50
CA ARG A 26 -16.80 -32.94 -16.45
C ARG A 26 -16.17 -31.63 -15.97
N ARG A 27 -15.28 -31.68 -14.97
CA ARG A 27 -14.50 -30.52 -14.52
C ARG A 27 -13.63 -29.95 -15.65
N ASP A 28 -12.92 -30.79 -16.39
CA ASP A 28 -12.07 -30.36 -17.51
C ASP A 28 -12.87 -29.74 -18.65
N LEU A 29 -14.09 -30.25 -18.90
CA LEU A 29 -15.02 -29.65 -19.85
C LEU A 29 -15.49 -28.26 -19.37
N GLY A 30 -15.79 -28.12 -18.08
CA GLY A 30 -16.12 -26.84 -17.44
C GLY A 30 -15.00 -25.82 -17.56
N ALA A 31 -13.77 -26.24 -17.29
CA ALA A 31 -12.58 -25.39 -17.40
C ALA A 31 -12.35 -24.88 -18.83
N ARG A 32 -12.43 -25.77 -19.83
CA ARG A 32 -12.32 -25.40 -21.26
C ARG A 32 -13.43 -24.44 -21.69
N ALA A 33 -14.66 -24.63 -21.19
CA ALA A 33 -15.78 -23.75 -21.50
C ALA A 33 -15.59 -22.34 -20.94
N ALA A 34 -15.03 -22.22 -19.72
CA ALA A 34 -14.65 -20.94 -19.13
C ALA A 34 -13.52 -20.26 -19.92
N GLU A 35 -12.49 -20.99 -20.33
CA GLU A 35 -11.38 -20.49 -21.16
C GLU A 35 -11.86 -20.02 -22.54
N ALA A 36 -12.88 -20.66 -23.10
CA ALA A 36 -13.52 -20.27 -24.37
C ALA A 36 -14.51 -19.09 -24.23
N GLY A 37 -14.69 -18.54 -23.02
CA GLY A 37 -15.59 -17.39 -22.78
C GLY A 37 -17.09 -17.71 -22.95
N LEU A 38 -17.47 -18.98 -22.85
CA LEU A 38 -18.87 -19.40 -23.05
C LEU A 38 -19.73 -19.05 -21.84
N GLY A 39 -20.88 -18.43 -22.06
CA GLY A 39 -21.76 -18.00 -20.97
C GLY A 39 -22.36 -19.17 -20.17
N TRP A 40 -22.18 -19.13 -18.84
CA TRP A 40 -22.71 -20.13 -17.88
C TRP A 40 -24.18 -20.52 -18.13
N ARG A 41 -25.06 -19.54 -18.32
CA ARG A 41 -26.50 -19.78 -18.55
C ARG A 41 -26.80 -20.58 -19.83
N ALA A 42 -25.98 -20.45 -20.86
CA ALA A 42 -26.14 -21.23 -22.09
C ALA A 42 -25.68 -22.68 -21.89
N LEU A 43 -24.58 -22.87 -21.15
CA LEU A 43 -23.99 -24.18 -20.86
C LEU A 43 -24.88 -25.04 -19.96
N VAL A 44 -25.49 -24.46 -18.92
CA VAL A 44 -26.46 -25.17 -18.07
C VAL A 44 -27.68 -25.62 -18.88
N ARG A 45 -28.21 -24.74 -19.74
CA ARG A 45 -29.33 -25.09 -20.63
C ARG A 45 -28.99 -26.23 -21.57
N ALA A 46 -27.76 -26.27 -22.09
CA ALA A 46 -27.30 -27.37 -22.95
C ALA A 46 -27.23 -28.71 -22.20
N HIS A 47 -26.74 -28.72 -20.95
CA HIS A 47 -26.69 -29.95 -20.13
C HIS A 47 -28.10 -30.46 -19.78
N LEU A 48 -29.02 -29.56 -19.42
CA LEU A 48 -30.42 -29.93 -19.14
C LEU A 48 -31.15 -30.42 -20.39
N ALA A 49 -30.89 -29.82 -21.56
CA ALA A 49 -31.46 -30.28 -22.82
C ALA A 49 -30.97 -31.69 -23.18
N ALA A 50 -29.66 -31.93 -23.08
CA ALA A 50 -29.07 -33.24 -23.35
C ALA A 50 -29.57 -34.33 -22.38
N GLY A 51 -29.74 -34.00 -21.09
CA GLY A 51 -30.31 -34.93 -20.11
C GLY A 51 -31.76 -35.34 -20.42
N ARG A 52 -32.52 -34.47 -21.10
CA ARG A 52 -33.88 -34.80 -21.57
C ARG A 52 -33.89 -35.66 -22.82
N THR A 53 -33.00 -35.40 -23.76
CA THR A 53 -32.96 -36.10 -25.06
C THR A 53 -32.31 -37.47 -24.97
N SER A 54 -31.30 -37.62 -24.12
CA SER A 54 -30.47 -38.84 -24.03
C SER A 54 -30.89 -39.78 -22.89
N ARG A 55 -32.10 -39.62 -22.37
CA ARG A 55 -32.63 -40.45 -21.28
C ARG A 55 -32.76 -41.92 -21.71
N PRO A 56 -32.09 -42.87 -21.03
CA PRO A 56 -32.24 -44.29 -21.35
C PRO A 56 -33.68 -44.77 -21.11
N ALA A 57 -34.19 -45.58 -22.04
CA ALA A 57 -35.54 -46.14 -21.96
C ALA A 57 -35.66 -47.08 -20.75
N GLY A 58 -36.61 -46.80 -19.85
CA GLY A 58 -36.83 -47.59 -18.63
C GLY A 58 -36.00 -47.16 -17.42
N ALA A 59 -35.13 -46.15 -17.53
CA ALA A 59 -34.41 -45.62 -16.39
C ALA A 59 -35.31 -44.79 -15.47
N ASP A 60 -35.11 -44.96 -14.17
CA ASP A 60 -35.74 -44.19 -13.10
C ASP A 60 -35.46 -42.68 -13.31
N PRO A 61 -36.50 -41.82 -13.38
CA PRO A 61 -36.31 -40.37 -13.46
C PRO A 61 -35.34 -39.82 -12.40
N ASP A 62 -35.37 -40.37 -11.18
CA ASP A 62 -34.55 -39.89 -10.07
C ASP A 62 -33.07 -40.25 -10.26
N ALA A 63 -32.78 -41.44 -10.81
CA ALA A 63 -31.42 -41.84 -11.17
C ALA A 63 -30.84 -40.96 -12.28
N VAL A 64 -31.62 -40.64 -13.32
CA VAL A 64 -31.20 -39.73 -14.40
C VAL A 64 -30.92 -38.34 -13.84
N LEU A 65 -31.81 -37.81 -13.00
CA LEU A 65 -31.64 -36.50 -12.38
C LEU A 65 -30.37 -36.46 -11.50
N ALA A 66 -30.12 -37.48 -10.69
CA ALA A 66 -28.94 -37.57 -9.84
C ALA A 66 -27.62 -37.60 -10.64
N VAL A 67 -27.61 -38.21 -11.84
CA VAL A 67 -26.44 -38.21 -12.73
C VAL A 67 -26.25 -36.83 -13.37
N VAL A 68 -27.34 -36.18 -13.81
CA VAL A 68 -27.31 -34.82 -14.35
C VAL A 68 -26.80 -33.83 -13.30
N GLU A 69 -27.29 -33.91 -12.06
CA GLU A 69 -26.84 -33.09 -10.93
C GLU A 69 -25.34 -33.24 -10.69
N GLN A 70 -24.83 -34.47 -10.54
CA GLN A 70 -23.40 -34.71 -10.34
C GLN A 70 -22.55 -34.18 -11.50
N ALA A 71 -23.04 -34.31 -12.74
CA ALA A 71 -22.32 -33.83 -13.91
C ALA A 71 -22.32 -32.30 -14.02
N VAL A 72 -23.45 -31.65 -13.71
CA VAL A 72 -23.57 -30.18 -13.68
C VAL A 72 -22.75 -29.59 -12.55
N ASP A 73 -22.75 -30.20 -11.36
CA ASP A 73 -21.92 -29.76 -10.22
C ASP A 73 -20.43 -29.87 -10.54
N ALA A 74 -20.00 -31.01 -11.10
CA ALA A 74 -18.61 -31.19 -11.52
C ALA A 74 -18.20 -30.20 -12.62
N PHE A 75 -19.10 -29.94 -13.58
CA PHE A 75 -18.89 -28.94 -14.62
C PHE A 75 -18.82 -27.51 -14.04
N ALA A 76 -19.71 -27.17 -13.10
CA ALA A 76 -19.74 -25.88 -12.39
C ALA A 76 -18.43 -25.64 -11.63
N ASP A 77 -17.98 -26.63 -10.86
CA ASP A 77 -16.72 -26.57 -10.10
C ASP A 77 -15.52 -26.31 -11.02
N GLY A 78 -15.44 -27.02 -12.16
CA GLY A 78 -14.40 -26.78 -13.17
C GLY A 78 -14.46 -25.39 -13.80
N TYR A 79 -15.65 -24.93 -14.16
CA TYR A 79 -15.89 -23.62 -14.76
C TYR A 79 -15.53 -22.49 -13.79
N GLU A 80 -16.01 -22.54 -12.55
CA GLU A 80 -15.73 -21.54 -11.52
C GLU A 80 -14.24 -21.48 -11.15
N ARG A 81 -13.58 -22.64 -11.00
CA ARG A 81 -12.13 -22.68 -10.75
C ARG A 81 -11.34 -22.04 -11.88
N ALA A 82 -11.70 -22.33 -13.12
CA ALA A 82 -11.05 -21.74 -14.28
C ALA A 82 -11.27 -20.22 -14.34
N GLN A 83 -12.49 -19.73 -14.11
CA GLN A 83 -12.79 -18.30 -14.00
C GLN A 83 -11.98 -17.63 -12.87
N ARG A 84 -12.00 -18.19 -11.66
CA ARG A 84 -11.21 -17.68 -10.52
C ARG A 84 -9.71 -17.66 -10.83
N ARG A 85 -9.21 -18.66 -11.56
CA ARG A 85 -7.79 -18.72 -11.97
C ARG A 85 -7.44 -17.61 -12.97
N VAL A 86 -8.34 -17.26 -13.88
CA VAL A 86 -8.13 -16.11 -14.80
C VAL A 86 -8.04 -14.82 -14.02
N VAL A 87 -8.99 -14.57 -13.11
CA VAL A 87 -9.00 -13.38 -12.25
C VAL A 87 -7.71 -13.29 -11.42
N ARG A 88 -7.34 -14.37 -10.72
CA ARG A 88 -6.11 -14.42 -9.91
C ARG A 88 -4.84 -14.22 -10.74
N LYS A 89 -4.79 -14.73 -11.97
CA LYS A 89 -3.65 -14.49 -12.88
C LYS A 89 -3.58 -13.02 -13.29
N GLU A 90 -4.71 -12.39 -13.55
CA GLU A 90 -4.76 -10.98 -13.90
C GLU A 90 -4.39 -10.08 -12.72
N GLU A 91 -4.87 -10.40 -11.51
CA GLU A 91 -4.47 -9.74 -10.27
C GLU A 91 -2.97 -9.90 -9.99
N ALA A 92 -2.44 -11.12 -10.13
CA ALA A 92 -1.01 -11.39 -9.97
C ALA A 92 -0.17 -10.61 -10.99
N ALA A 93 -0.58 -10.56 -12.26
CA ALA A 93 0.08 -9.79 -13.29
C ALA A 93 -0.01 -8.27 -13.04
N ARG A 94 -1.11 -7.78 -12.45
CA ARG A 94 -1.24 -6.38 -12.03
C ARG A 94 -0.30 -6.08 -10.87
N ARG A 95 -0.21 -6.97 -9.88
CA ARG A 95 0.66 -6.82 -8.71
C ARG A 95 2.13 -6.78 -9.10
N GLU A 96 2.58 -7.74 -9.92
CA GLU A 96 3.94 -7.76 -10.45
C GLU A 96 4.26 -6.48 -11.22
N PHE A 97 3.33 -6.02 -12.06
CA PHE A 97 3.50 -4.76 -12.79
C PHE A 97 3.63 -3.54 -11.87
N ILE A 98 2.79 -3.45 -10.83
CA ILE A 98 2.90 -2.37 -9.85
C ILE A 98 4.23 -2.48 -9.10
N ASP A 99 4.67 -3.69 -8.72
CA ASP A 99 5.97 -3.89 -8.08
C ASP A 99 7.12 -3.39 -8.95
N ASP A 100 7.11 -3.74 -10.23
CA ASP A 100 8.07 -3.28 -11.23
C ASP A 100 8.09 -1.74 -11.31
N LEU A 101 6.92 -1.10 -11.35
CA LEU A 101 6.81 0.37 -11.37
C LEU A 101 7.37 1.01 -10.09
N LEU A 102 7.01 0.49 -8.91
CA LEU A 102 7.41 1.05 -7.62
C LEU A 102 8.92 0.91 -7.39
N HIS A 103 9.52 -0.21 -7.79
CA HIS A 103 10.94 -0.47 -7.64
C HIS A 103 11.78 -0.03 -8.85
N ARG A 104 11.16 0.60 -9.86
CA ARG A 104 11.83 1.03 -11.10
C ARG A 104 12.56 -0.13 -11.80
N ARG A 105 11.96 -1.32 -11.76
CA ARG A 105 12.47 -2.54 -12.40
C ARG A 105 11.83 -2.74 -13.76
N GLY A 106 12.58 -3.36 -14.67
CA GLY A 106 12.09 -3.74 -16.00
C GLY A 106 12.45 -2.76 -17.13
N ASP A 107 12.34 -3.27 -18.35
CA ASP A 107 12.56 -2.48 -19.56
C ASP A 107 11.42 -1.46 -19.77
N PRO A 108 11.71 -0.19 -20.12
CA PRO A 108 10.69 0.83 -20.35
C PRO A 108 9.66 0.45 -21.41
N GLY A 109 10.03 -0.32 -22.44
CA GLY A 109 9.11 -0.80 -23.47
C GLY A 109 8.13 -1.85 -22.94
N HIS A 110 8.63 -2.77 -22.11
CA HIS A 110 7.79 -3.77 -21.42
C HIS A 110 6.82 -3.13 -20.41
N LEU A 111 7.29 -2.12 -19.66
CA LEU A 111 6.43 -1.35 -18.76
C LEU A 111 5.36 -0.59 -19.54
N ALA A 112 5.72 0.06 -20.65
CA ALA A 112 4.79 0.82 -21.48
C ALA A 112 3.65 -0.04 -22.04
N SER A 113 3.94 -1.24 -22.55
CA SER A 113 2.92 -2.14 -23.10
C SER A 113 1.93 -2.63 -22.02
N ARG A 114 2.39 -2.89 -20.79
CA ARG A 114 1.54 -3.26 -19.65
C ARG A 114 0.75 -2.07 -19.09
N CYS A 115 1.28 -0.85 -19.14
CA CYS A 115 0.61 0.35 -18.65
C CYS A 115 -0.76 0.56 -19.30
N GLU A 116 -0.84 0.44 -20.63
CA GLU A 116 -2.10 0.66 -21.35
C GLU A 116 -3.16 -0.35 -20.92
N ARG A 117 -2.77 -1.63 -20.76
CA ARG A 117 -3.64 -2.70 -20.27
C ARG A 117 -4.22 -2.39 -18.89
N PHE A 118 -3.42 -1.82 -17.99
CA PHE A 118 -3.85 -1.46 -16.63
C PHE A 118 -4.35 -0.01 -16.52
N GLY A 119 -4.52 0.68 -17.65
CA GLY A 119 -5.12 2.01 -17.71
C GLY A 119 -4.16 3.17 -17.43
N LEU A 120 -2.91 2.97 -17.05
CA LEU A 120 -1.95 4.07 -16.86
C LEU A 120 -1.48 4.64 -18.20
N ARG A 121 -1.25 5.97 -18.26
CA ARG A 121 -0.70 6.63 -19.45
C ARG A 121 0.66 7.23 -19.13
N LEU A 122 1.75 6.52 -19.43
CA LEU A 122 3.12 6.96 -19.10
C LEU A 122 3.51 8.32 -19.68
N SER A 123 2.84 8.80 -20.72
CA SER A 123 3.03 10.16 -21.24
C SER A 123 2.56 11.27 -20.29
N ARG A 124 1.84 10.91 -19.22
CA ARG A 124 1.36 11.84 -18.19
C ARG A 124 2.16 11.72 -16.91
N THR A 125 1.97 12.71 -16.05
CA THR A 125 2.46 12.65 -14.68
C THR A 125 1.54 11.82 -13.80
N HIS A 126 2.12 11.16 -12.80
CA HIS A 126 1.42 10.35 -11.81
C HIS A 126 1.96 10.69 -10.43
N ALA A 127 1.13 10.50 -9.41
CA ALA A 127 1.51 10.60 -8.01
C ALA A 127 1.06 9.34 -7.29
N VAL A 128 1.80 9.00 -6.24
CA VAL A 128 1.60 7.81 -5.41
C VAL A 128 1.29 8.26 -4.00
N ALA A 129 0.19 7.75 -3.46
CA ALA A 129 -0.14 7.83 -2.05
C ALA A 129 0.14 6.49 -1.38
N VAL A 130 0.76 6.53 -0.20
CA VAL A 130 1.07 5.36 0.61
C VAL A 130 0.44 5.56 1.98
N ALA A 131 -0.37 4.59 2.39
CA ALA A 131 -0.99 4.55 3.69
C ALA A 131 -0.30 3.53 4.59
N GLU A 132 0.09 3.98 5.78
CA GLU A 132 0.69 3.17 6.84
C GLU A 132 -0.22 3.17 8.07
N GLY A 133 -0.60 1.97 8.50
CA GLY A 133 -1.43 1.74 9.67
C GLY A 133 -0.61 1.36 10.90
N PRO A 134 -1.28 1.25 12.07
CA PRO A 134 -0.67 0.69 13.28
C PRO A 134 -0.31 -0.80 13.10
N GLU A 135 -1.09 -1.52 12.29
CA GLU A 135 -0.84 -2.89 11.89
C GLU A 135 -0.52 -2.94 10.38
N LYS A 136 0.23 -3.97 9.98
CA LYS A 136 0.54 -4.21 8.58
C LYS A 136 -0.70 -4.72 7.85
N TYR A 137 -0.99 -4.14 6.70
CA TYR A 137 -2.05 -4.59 5.81
C TYR A 137 -1.61 -5.76 4.93
N ASP A 138 -2.47 -6.77 4.83
CA ASP A 138 -2.42 -7.84 3.84
C ASP A 138 -3.50 -7.63 2.76
N GLU A 139 -3.34 -8.25 1.59
CA GLU A 139 -4.33 -8.21 0.50
C GLU A 139 -5.63 -8.93 0.88
N SER A 140 -5.55 -9.92 1.77
CA SER A 140 -6.70 -10.68 2.28
C SER A 140 -7.49 -9.96 3.37
N ASP A 141 -6.98 -8.84 3.89
CA ASP A 141 -7.65 -8.07 4.92
C ASP A 141 -8.92 -7.38 4.39
N PRO A 142 -9.97 -7.25 5.22
CA PRO A 142 -11.20 -6.58 4.81
C PRO A 142 -10.99 -5.09 4.56
N VAL A 143 -10.03 -4.46 5.26
CA VAL A 143 -9.78 -3.01 5.20
C VAL A 143 -9.32 -2.56 3.81
N PRO A 144 -8.23 -3.11 3.21
CA PRO A 144 -7.86 -2.78 1.83
C PRO A 144 -8.97 -3.08 0.82
N GLY A 145 -9.71 -4.18 0.99
CA GLY A 145 -10.85 -4.53 0.14
C GLY A 145 -11.97 -3.49 0.18
N GLN A 146 -12.34 -3.02 1.37
CA GLN A 146 -13.32 -1.96 1.58
C GLN A 146 -12.84 -0.64 0.95
N VAL A 147 -11.61 -0.21 1.26
CA VAL A 147 -11.03 1.03 0.73
C VAL A 147 -10.97 1.00 -0.79
N ALA A 148 -10.55 -0.13 -1.39
CA ALA A 148 -10.53 -0.30 -2.83
C ALA A 148 -11.94 -0.20 -3.44
N GLY A 149 -12.92 -0.91 -2.86
CA GLY A 149 -14.30 -0.91 -3.32
C GLY A 149 -14.92 0.48 -3.34
N GLU A 150 -14.78 1.23 -2.24
CA GLU A 150 -15.28 2.60 -2.14
C GLU A 150 -14.53 3.57 -3.06
N LEU A 151 -13.20 3.44 -3.18
CA LEU A 151 -12.40 4.27 -4.06
C LEU A 151 -12.79 4.09 -5.53
N PHE A 152 -12.97 2.84 -5.98
CA PHE A 152 -13.36 2.54 -7.36
C PHE A 152 -14.82 2.92 -7.66
N ALA A 153 -15.73 2.76 -6.69
CA ALA A 153 -17.13 3.21 -6.83
C ALA A 153 -17.25 4.74 -6.92
N ARG A 154 -16.41 5.49 -6.21
CA ARG A 154 -16.44 6.96 -6.27
C ARG A 154 -15.89 7.52 -7.58
N PHE A 155 -14.83 6.89 -8.08
CA PHE A 155 -14.06 7.36 -9.23
C PHE A 155 -14.16 6.40 -10.41
N GLU A 156 -15.37 5.93 -10.68
CA GLU A 156 -15.66 5.11 -11.86
C GLU A 156 -15.10 5.79 -13.12
N ASN A 157 -14.42 5.00 -13.96
CA ASN A 157 -13.73 5.43 -15.18
C ASN A 157 -12.41 6.20 -15.01
N ARG A 158 -11.96 6.47 -13.78
CA ARG A 158 -10.62 7.00 -13.57
C ARG A 158 -9.59 5.88 -13.61
N ARG A 159 -8.46 6.18 -14.23
CA ARG A 159 -7.30 5.29 -14.37
C ARG A 159 -6.48 5.34 -13.08
N ILE A 160 -6.94 4.61 -12.07
CA ILE A 160 -6.35 4.52 -10.73
C ILE A 160 -5.86 3.08 -10.53
N LEU A 161 -4.68 2.92 -9.93
CA LEU A 161 -4.23 1.61 -9.45
C LEU A 161 -4.21 1.61 -7.93
N PHE A 162 -4.63 0.49 -7.36
CA PHE A 162 -4.61 0.24 -5.93
C PHE A 162 -3.97 -1.13 -5.68
N THR A 163 -3.11 -1.22 -4.67
CA THR A 163 -2.52 -2.49 -4.21
C THR A 163 -2.13 -2.39 -2.74
N THR A 164 -1.93 -3.53 -2.10
CA THR A 164 -1.24 -3.62 -0.82
C THR A 164 0.19 -4.14 -1.04
N LYS A 165 1.18 -3.60 -0.33
CA LYS A 165 2.59 -4.01 -0.41
C LYS A 165 3.35 -3.64 0.84
N ASP A 166 4.23 -4.52 1.32
CA ASP A 166 5.08 -4.30 2.51
C ASP A 166 4.29 -3.87 3.76
N GLY A 167 3.05 -4.32 3.90
CA GLY A 167 2.16 -3.92 5.00
C GLY A 167 1.45 -2.57 4.80
N ARG A 168 1.53 -1.97 3.62
CA ARG A 168 1.01 -0.62 3.31
C ARG A 168 0.03 -0.66 2.15
N MET A 169 -1.00 0.19 2.19
CA MET A 169 -1.88 0.38 1.02
C MET A 169 -1.28 1.45 0.11
N ILE A 170 -1.31 1.20 -1.20
CA ILE A 170 -0.71 2.07 -2.21
C ILE A 170 -1.77 2.43 -3.24
N CYS A 171 -1.93 3.72 -3.48
CA CYS A 171 -2.82 4.27 -4.50
C CYS A 171 -2.02 5.09 -5.50
N ILE A 172 -2.16 4.80 -6.79
CA ILE A 172 -1.49 5.49 -7.89
C ILE A 172 -2.56 6.17 -8.73
N ALA A 173 -2.46 7.48 -8.89
CA ALA A 173 -3.38 8.27 -9.70
C ALA A 173 -2.62 9.22 -10.64
N GLY A 174 -3.31 9.73 -11.65
CA GLY A 174 -2.76 10.77 -12.52
C GLY A 174 -2.48 12.05 -11.73
N GLY A 175 -1.43 12.79 -12.09
CA GLY A 175 -0.97 13.97 -11.34
C GLY A 175 -1.98 15.13 -11.25
N HIS A 176 -2.95 15.18 -12.15
CA HIS A 176 -4.06 16.14 -12.15
C HIS A 176 -5.24 15.69 -11.25
N GLN A 177 -5.15 14.50 -10.66
CA GLN A 177 -6.21 13.87 -9.86
C GLN A 177 -5.86 13.93 -8.37
N ASP A 178 -5.47 15.11 -7.87
CA ASP A 178 -5.17 15.29 -6.45
C ASP A 178 -6.41 15.03 -5.57
N ASP A 179 -7.61 15.19 -6.13
CA ASP A 179 -8.88 14.83 -5.50
C ASP A 179 -8.97 13.32 -5.18
N VAL A 180 -8.40 12.44 -6.02
CA VAL A 180 -8.35 10.99 -5.78
C VAL A 180 -7.47 10.68 -4.58
N LEU A 181 -6.27 11.25 -4.53
CA LEU A 181 -5.31 10.97 -3.46
C LEU A 181 -5.77 11.56 -2.12
N ASN A 182 -6.36 12.77 -2.15
CA ASN A 182 -7.01 13.35 -0.98
C ASN A 182 -8.19 12.51 -0.49
N HIS A 183 -9.01 11.99 -1.40
CA HIS A 183 -10.12 11.13 -1.02
C HIS A 183 -9.60 9.82 -0.44
N PHE A 184 -8.62 9.18 -1.07
CA PHE A 184 -7.95 7.98 -0.55
C PHE A 184 -7.43 8.20 0.87
N ALA A 185 -6.74 9.31 1.14
CA ALA A 185 -6.28 9.64 2.49
C ALA A 185 -7.43 9.76 3.50
N LYS A 186 -8.52 10.44 3.13
CA LYS A 186 -9.71 10.57 3.97
C LYS A 186 -10.41 9.23 4.22
N LEU A 187 -10.56 8.41 3.19
CA LEU A 187 -11.15 7.07 3.25
C LEU A 187 -10.37 6.19 4.22
N VAL A 188 -9.06 6.09 4.02
CA VAL A 188 -8.16 5.32 4.89
C VAL A 188 -8.30 5.79 6.33
N HIS A 189 -8.19 7.10 6.58
CA HIS A 189 -8.33 7.65 7.92
C HIS A 189 -9.70 7.36 8.54
N THR A 190 -10.78 7.38 7.75
CA THR A 190 -12.14 7.08 8.22
C THR A 190 -12.33 5.61 8.57
N VAL A 191 -11.77 4.70 7.77
CA VAL A 191 -11.92 3.25 7.97
C VAL A 191 -11.04 2.76 9.12
N THR A 192 -9.84 3.33 9.30
CA THR A 192 -8.85 2.82 10.26
C THR A 192 -8.71 3.66 11.52
N GLY A 193 -9.08 4.95 11.49
CA GLY A 193 -8.98 5.89 12.61
C GLY A 193 -7.55 6.31 13.02
N ALA A 194 -6.52 5.54 12.66
CA ALA A 194 -5.15 5.72 13.15
C ALA A 194 -4.08 5.72 12.04
N SER A 195 -4.45 5.46 10.78
CA SER A 195 -3.46 5.39 9.70
C SER A 195 -3.04 6.76 9.22
N ARG A 196 -1.77 6.86 8.86
CA ARG A 196 -1.18 8.03 8.19
C ARG A 196 -1.03 7.76 6.71
N VAL A 197 -1.27 8.78 5.90
CA VAL A 197 -1.12 8.70 4.44
C VAL A 197 -0.14 9.75 3.97
N ALA A 198 0.87 9.34 3.22
CA ALA A 198 1.80 10.25 2.57
C ALA A 198 1.62 10.25 1.06
N VAL A 199 1.66 11.43 0.45
CA VAL A 199 1.54 11.62 -1.00
C VAL A 199 2.86 12.15 -1.55
N GLY A 200 3.46 11.38 -2.46
CA GLY A 200 4.62 11.81 -3.21
C GLY A 200 4.27 12.85 -4.28
N ARG A 201 5.28 13.56 -4.79
CA ARG A 201 5.03 14.57 -5.82
C ARG A 201 4.67 13.94 -7.15
N SER A 202 3.92 14.68 -7.95
CA SER A 202 3.62 14.24 -9.30
C SER A 202 4.86 14.22 -10.19
N ARG A 203 5.12 13.08 -10.84
CA ARG A 203 6.29 12.84 -11.70
C ARG A 203 5.90 12.20 -13.03
N PRO A 204 6.60 12.50 -14.14
CA PRO A 204 6.30 11.94 -15.45
C PRO A 204 6.78 10.48 -15.59
N GLY A 205 6.03 9.69 -16.34
CA GLY A 205 6.46 8.35 -16.76
C GLY A 205 6.53 7.29 -15.66
N ALA A 206 6.97 6.10 -16.05
CA ALA A 206 7.04 4.92 -15.17
C ALA A 206 8.07 5.13 -14.05
N VAL A 207 9.25 5.66 -14.40
CA VAL A 207 10.31 6.00 -13.45
C VAL A 207 9.82 7.04 -12.43
N GLY A 208 8.97 7.97 -12.88
CA GLY A 208 8.36 8.97 -12.01
C GLY A 208 7.46 8.37 -10.93
N ILE A 209 6.73 7.30 -11.23
CA ILE A 209 5.89 6.59 -10.25
C ILE A 209 6.75 6.07 -9.10
N GLY A 210 7.87 5.40 -9.41
CA GLY A 210 8.82 4.93 -8.39
C GLY A 210 9.40 6.07 -7.54
N HIS A 211 9.77 7.20 -8.16
CA HIS A 211 10.21 8.38 -7.41
C HIS A 211 9.13 8.96 -6.50
N SER A 212 7.89 9.05 -6.98
CA SER A 212 6.77 9.50 -6.13
C SER A 212 6.51 8.52 -4.99
N TYR A 213 6.67 7.22 -5.21
CA TYR A 213 6.55 6.22 -4.16
C TYR A 213 7.62 6.39 -3.09
N GLU A 214 8.89 6.53 -3.48
CA GLU A 214 10.01 6.77 -2.56
C GLU A 214 9.84 8.08 -1.77
N GLU A 215 9.35 9.14 -2.41
CA GLU A 215 9.03 10.40 -1.74
C GLU A 215 7.95 10.24 -0.68
N ALA A 216 6.91 9.44 -0.94
CA ALA A 216 5.86 9.15 0.04
C ALA A 216 6.41 8.32 1.22
N LEU A 217 7.24 7.32 0.95
CA LEU A 217 7.89 6.53 2.01
C LEU A 217 8.81 7.39 2.90
N ASN A 218 9.60 8.27 2.28
CA ASN A 218 10.46 9.19 3.01
C ASN A 218 9.65 10.17 3.86
N ALA A 219 8.50 10.64 3.37
CA ALA A 219 7.61 11.49 4.16
C ALA A 219 7.06 10.77 5.41
N LEU A 220 6.68 9.49 5.30
CA LEU A 220 6.26 8.68 6.46
C LEU A 220 7.40 8.50 7.49
N ASP A 221 8.60 8.14 7.02
CA ASP A 221 9.78 7.95 7.88
C ASP A 221 10.17 9.25 8.60
N VAL A 222 10.20 10.38 7.87
CA VAL A 222 10.49 11.69 8.47
C VAL A 222 9.41 12.06 9.48
N ALA A 223 8.13 11.87 9.16
CA ALA A 223 7.04 12.18 10.09
C ALA A 223 7.16 11.37 11.38
N GLN A 224 7.51 10.08 11.29
CA GLN A 224 7.78 9.26 12.46
C GLN A 224 8.94 9.82 13.30
N ARG A 225 10.09 10.14 12.69
CA ARG A 225 11.28 10.62 13.41
C ARG A 225 11.10 12.02 14.00
N MET A 226 10.27 12.85 13.37
CA MET A 226 10.00 14.21 13.79
C MET A 226 8.79 14.32 14.74
N GLY A 227 8.06 13.22 14.98
CA GLY A 227 6.85 13.25 15.82
C GLY A 227 5.70 14.05 15.19
N LEU A 228 5.58 13.99 13.87
CA LEU A 228 4.52 14.67 13.12
C LEU A 228 3.25 13.80 13.10
N ASP A 229 2.15 14.38 13.59
CA ASP A 229 0.87 13.68 13.81
C ASP A 229 -0.18 13.98 12.72
N GLU A 230 0.20 14.66 11.63
CA GLU A 230 -0.72 14.92 10.54
C GLU A 230 -1.17 13.62 9.87
N PRO A 231 -2.50 13.41 9.67
CA PRO A 231 -3.01 12.20 9.04
C PRO A 231 -2.70 12.14 7.53
N LEU A 232 -2.47 13.31 6.91
CA LEU A 232 -2.10 13.45 5.51
C LEU A 232 -0.80 14.26 5.39
N LEU A 233 0.24 13.60 4.92
CA LEU A 233 1.55 14.17 4.64
C LEU A 233 1.71 14.37 3.13
N ARG A 234 2.32 15.49 2.74
CA ARG A 234 2.69 15.73 1.34
C ARG A 234 4.19 15.89 1.27
N ALA A 235 4.84 15.07 0.45
CA ALA A 235 6.28 15.13 0.27
C ALA A 235 6.74 16.51 -0.26
N ALA A 236 5.87 17.23 -0.96
CA ALA A 236 6.12 18.61 -1.40
C ALA A 236 6.35 19.60 -0.24
N ASP A 237 5.72 19.37 0.90
CA ASP A 237 5.80 20.24 2.08
C ASP A 237 7.01 19.87 2.97
N MET A 238 7.66 18.74 2.67
CA MET A 238 8.74 18.14 3.48
C MET A 238 10.09 18.14 2.77
N LEU A 239 10.27 18.94 1.71
CA LEU A 239 11.46 18.90 0.84
C LEU A 239 12.76 19.30 1.53
N VAL A 240 12.69 20.00 2.66
CA VAL A 240 13.89 20.37 3.44
C VAL A 240 14.59 19.13 4.01
N PHE A 241 13.85 18.10 4.44
CA PHE A 241 14.44 16.93 5.09
C PHE A 241 15.29 16.07 4.15
N PRO A 242 14.83 15.72 2.92
CA PRO A 242 15.68 15.04 1.95
C PRO A 242 16.91 15.86 1.53
N VAL A 243 16.82 17.19 1.54
CA VAL A 243 17.97 18.06 1.26
C VAL A 243 19.01 17.94 2.38
N LEU A 244 18.58 18.02 3.64
CA LEU A 244 19.46 17.87 4.80
C LEU A 244 20.06 16.46 4.90
N ALA A 245 19.29 15.44 4.59
CA ALA A 245 19.71 14.04 4.68
C ALA A 245 20.54 13.56 3.47
N ARG A 246 20.74 14.40 2.44
CA ARG A 246 21.41 14.02 1.20
C ARG A 246 22.88 13.64 1.41
N ASP A 247 23.56 14.35 2.29
CA ASP A 247 24.92 14.05 2.72
C ASP A 247 24.89 13.60 4.18
N ARG A 248 24.71 12.29 4.38
CA ARG A 248 24.62 11.72 5.72
C ARG A 248 25.89 11.99 6.54
N GLN A 249 27.07 11.96 5.92
CA GLN A 249 28.33 12.17 6.65
C GLN A 249 28.42 13.62 7.12
N ALA A 250 28.14 14.59 6.24
CA ALA A 250 28.11 15.99 6.63
C ALA A 250 27.08 16.28 7.73
N LEU A 251 25.93 15.60 7.71
CA LEU A 251 24.92 15.71 8.78
C LEU A 251 25.42 15.12 10.10
N VAL A 252 26.08 13.96 10.07
CA VAL A 252 26.72 13.36 11.25
C VAL A 252 27.78 14.29 11.81
N ASP A 253 28.67 14.82 10.98
CA ASP A 253 29.74 15.73 11.41
C ASP A 253 29.16 17.01 12.03
N LEU A 254 28.09 17.57 11.45
CA LEU A 254 27.36 18.71 12.00
C LEU A 254 26.79 18.40 13.40
N VAL A 255 26.12 17.27 13.56
CA VAL A 255 25.53 16.86 14.85
C VAL A 255 26.63 16.62 15.88
N GLN A 256 27.67 15.87 15.53
CA GLN A 256 28.76 15.54 16.44
C GLN A 256 29.53 16.80 16.87
N HIS A 257 29.84 17.70 15.94
CA HIS A 257 30.56 18.93 16.25
C HIS A 257 29.73 19.91 17.10
N THR A 258 28.43 20.05 16.78
CA THR A 258 27.58 21.08 17.39
C THR A 258 26.95 20.60 18.70
N LEU A 259 26.50 19.34 18.75
CA LEU A 259 25.69 18.79 19.84
C LEU A 259 26.43 17.71 20.63
N GLY A 260 27.48 17.10 20.10
CA GLY A 260 28.29 16.09 20.81
C GLY A 260 28.76 16.51 22.21
N PRO A 261 29.18 17.78 22.45
CA PRO A 261 29.53 18.23 23.80
C PRO A 261 28.41 18.05 24.85
N LEU A 262 27.14 17.99 24.44
CA LEU A 262 26.01 17.78 25.34
C LEU A 262 26.02 16.40 26.01
N GLU A 263 26.73 15.41 25.47
CA GLU A 263 26.88 14.08 26.10
C GLU A 263 27.58 14.17 27.46
N THR A 264 28.44 15.18 27.65
CA THR A 264 29.13 15.43 28.93
C THR A 264 28.23 16.04 30.01
N ALA A 265 27.00 16.43 29.66
CA ALA A 265 26.05 16.97 30.62
C ALA A 265 25.61 15.88 31.61
N ARG A 266 25.34 16.30 32.85
CA ARG A 266 24.75 15.41 33.85
C ARG A 266 23.36 14.97 33.38
N GLY A 267 23.18 13.66 33.16
CA GLY A 267 21.95 13.09 32.60
C GLY A 267 22.00 12.88 31.08
N GLY A 268 23.15 13.10 30.44
CA GLY A 268 23.36 12.93 29.00
C GLY A 268 22.79 14.06 28.15
N ALA A 269 22.86 13.89 26.83
CA ALA A 269 22.45 14.92 25.87
C ALA A 269 20.92 15.11 25.79
N GLN A 270 20.14 14.04 26.01
CA GLN A 270 18.69 14.02 25.73
C GLN A 270 17.91 15.18 26.36
N PRO A 271 18.02 15.50 27.67
CA PRO A 271 17.20 16.56 28.28
C PRO A 271 17.50 17.96 27.72
N LEU A 272 18.73 18.18 27.25
CA LEU A 272 19.14 19.44 26.63
C LEU A 272 18.70 19.52 25.18
N LEU A 273 18.69 18.39 24.46
CA LEU A 273 18.10 18.31 23.12
C LEU A 273 16.59 18.55 23.15
N ASP A 274 15.86 17.94 24.09
CA ASP A 274 14.43 18.18 24.28
C ASP A 274 14.16 19.67 24.57
N THR A 275 15.07 20.30 25.33
CA THR A 275 14.99 21.74 25.62
C THR A 275 15.17 22.57 24.35
N LEU A 276 16.16 22.27 23.51
CA LEU A 276 16.39 22.97 22.24
C LEU A 276 15.23 22.76 21.26
N ALA A 277 14.78 21.52 21.12
CA ALA A 277 13.63 21.12 20.32
C ALA A 277 12.40 21.99 20.63
N VAL A 278 11.92 21.94 21.89
CA VAL A 278 10.73 22.70 22.31
C VAL A 278 10.98 24.22 22.25
N TYR A 279 12.21 24.66 22.52
CA TYR A 279 12.55 26.07 22.36
C TYR A 279 12.42 26.54 20.91
N PHE A 280 12.89 25.77 19.93
CA PHE A 280 12.75 26.12 18.51
C PHE A 280 11.32 25.97 18.02
N ASP A 281 10.62 24.89 18.40
CA ASP A 281 9.24 24.61 18.00
C ASP A 281 8.27 25.69 18.53
N SER A 282 8.57 26.29 19.69
CA SER A 282 7.81 27.43 20.25
C SER A 282 8.17 28.81 19.67
N GLY A 283 8.90 28.85 18.54
CA GLY A 283 9.32 30.10 17.90
C GLY A 283 10.39 30.85 18.69
N CYS A 284 11.22 30.14 19.46
CA CYS A 284 12.27 30.70 20.32
C CYS A 284 11.73 31.57 21.47
N VAL A 285 10.48 31.33 21.89
CA VAL A 285 9.83 32.04 23.00
C VAL A 285 10.02 31.27 24.30
N ALA A 286 10.95 31.72 25.15
CA ALA A 286 11.30 31.03 26.39
C ALA A 286 10.10 30.77 27.33
N ALA A 287 9.14 31.69 27.41
CA ALA A 287 7.96 31.50 28.24
C ALA A 287 7.02 30.40 27.71
N ALA A 288 6.93 30.23 26.40
CA ALA A 288 6.12 29.19 25.77
C ALA A 288 6.79 27.82 25.95
N ALA A 289 8.08 27.72 25.63
CA ALA A 289 8.86 26.50 25.81
C ALA A 289 8.88 26.01 27.26
N ALA A 290 9.04 26.93 28.23
CA ALA A 290 9.02 26.57 29.64
C ALA A 290 7.68 25.97 30.06
N ARG A 291 6.56 26.53 29.57
CA ARG A 291 5.21 26.01 29.84
C ARG A 291 5.04 24.60 29.28
N GLU A 292 5.47 24.37 28.05
CA GLU A 292 5.37 23.07 27.38
C GLU A 292 6.22 22.01 28.08
N LEU A 293 7.44 22.35 28.51
CA LEU A 293 8.30 21.47 29.30
C LEU A 293 7.91 21.36 30.79
N SER A 294 6.83 22.02 31.23
CA SER A 294 6.44 22.09 32.65
C SER A 294 7.56 22.62 33.58
N LEU A 295 8.32 23.61 33.10
CA LEU A 295 9.41 24.27 33.81
C LEU A 295 9.06 25.72 34.15
N SER A 296 9.77 26.30 35.12
CA SER A 296 9.81 27.77 35.25
C SER A 296 10.65 28.38 34.12
N VAL A 297 10.33 29.62 33.72
CA VAL A 297 11.12 30.35 32.71
C VAL A 297 12.59 30.45 33.13
N ARG A 298 12.87 30.68 34.42
CA ARG A 298 14.24 30.71 34.96
C ARG A 298 14.98 29.39 34.75
N ALA A 299 14.31 28.26 34.99
CA ALA A 299 14.90 26.93 34.78
C ALA A 299 15.20 26.69 33.29
N LEU A 300 14.33 27.12 32.39
CA LEU A 300 14.59 27.04 30.95
C LEU A 300 15.79 27.91 30.55
N THR A 301 15.82 29.18 30.96
CA THR A 301 16.94 30.09 30.67
C THR A 301 18.26 29.54 31.19
N TYR A 302 18.26 28.94 32.38
CA TYR A 302 19.43 28.25 32.92
C TYR A 302 19.87 27.07 32.03
N ARG A 303 18.94 26.25 31.53
CA ARG A 303 19.26 25.15 30.59
C ARG A 303 19.84 25.68 29.27
N LEU A 304 19.28 26.76 28.70
CA LEU A 304 19.81 27.39 27.49
C LEU A 304 21.22 27.94 27.70
N ALA A 305 21.47 28.63 28.82
CA ALA A 305 22.80 29.10 29.18
C ALA A 305 23.79 27.93 29.39
N ARG A 306 23.32 26.81 29.94
CA ARG A 306 24.13 25.60 30.08
C ARG A 306 24.48 24.98 28.73
N ILE A 307 23.54 24.95 27.79
CA ILE A 307 23.80 24.51 26.41
C ILE A 307 24.90 25.36 25.79
N GLN A 308 24.78 26.69 25.86
CA GLN A 308 25.81 27.62 25.37
C GLN A 308 27.17 27.36 26.00
N ALA A 309 27.23 27.14 27.32
CA ALA A 309 28.48 26.85 28.01
C ALA A 309 29.13 25.52 27.58
N LEU A 310 28.35 24.54 27.14
CA LEU A 310 28.85 23.23 26.70
C LEU A 310 29.22 23.22 25.21
N THR A 311 28.40 23.83 24.36
CA THR A 311 28.54 23.76 22.89
C THR A 311 29.28 24.95 22.30
N GLY A 312 29.46 26.03 23.07
CA GLY A 312 29.94 27.33 22.59
C GLY A 312 28.93 28.09 21.72
N ASN A 313 27.76 27.51 21.42
CA ASN A 313 26.75 28.09 20.55
C ASN A 313 25.58 28.62 21.39
N ASP A 314 25.23 29.90 21.22
CA ASP A 314 24.12 30.55 21.93
C ASP A 314 22.79 30.29 21.22
N PRO A 315 21.81 29.57 21.81
CA PRO A 315 20.51 29.32 21.17
C PRO A 315 19.70 30.60 20.92
N THR A 316 20.00 31.68 21.66
CA THR A 316 19.29 32.95 21.58
C THR A 316 19.89 33.89 20.52
N ASP A 317 21.14 33.70 20.14
CA ASP A 317 21.79 34.43 19.05
C ASP A 317 21.29 33.93 17.68
N PRO A 318 20.82 34.80 16.77
CA PRO A 318 20.30 34.39 15.47
C PRO A 318 21.29 33.61 14.58
N THR A 319 22.59 33.92 14.67
CA THR A 319 23.63 33.29 13.83
C THR A 319 23.90 31.86 14.30
N HIS A 320 24.11 31.68 15.61
CA HIS A 320 24.32 30.36 16.20
C HIS A 320 23.06 29.48 16.15
N ARG A 321 21.88 30.11 16.28
CA ARG A 321 20.59 29.43 16.28
C ARG A 321 20.36 28.58 15.05
N TYR A 322 20.66 29.09 13.86
CA TYR A 322 20.44 28.33 12.62
C TYR A 322 21.24 27.03 12.61
N THR A 323 22.51 27.08 13.00
CA THR A 323 23.39 25.90 13.12
C THR A 323 22.84 24.92 14.16
N LEU A 324 22.48 25.40 15.36
CA LEU A 324 21.91 24.57 16.42
C LEU A 324 20.59 23.91 16.01
N GLN A 325 19.68 24.67 15.39
CA GLN A 325 18.38 24.16 14.96
C GLN A 325 18.55 23.11 13.86
N THR A 326 19.45 23.34 12.90
CA THR A 326 19.77 22.36 11.86
C THR A 326 20.39 21.10 12.46
N ALA A 327 21.30 21.24 13.42
CA ALA A 327 21.88 20.11 14.13
C ALA A 327 20.84 19.33 14.95
N VAL A 328 19.87 20.00 15.58
CA VAL A 328 18.78 19.33 16.32
C VAL A 328 17.87 18.55 15.37
N ILE A 329 17.53 19.11 14.21
CA ILE A 329 16.79 18.38 13.16
C ILE A 329 17.62 17.18 12.69
N GLY A 330 18.92 17.37 12.47
CA GLY A 330 19.84 16.30 12.09
C GLY A 330 19.90 15.18 13.12
N ALA A 331 19.99 15.53 14.41
CA ALA A 331 19.97 14.58 15.52
C ALA A 331 18.69 13.73 15.53
N ARG A 332 17.52 14.36 15.37
CA ARG A 332 16.23 13.65 15.25
C ARG A 332 16.21 12.73 14.03
N LEU A 333 16.64 13.20 12.86
CA LEU A 333 16.72 12.39 11.64
C LEU A 333 17.69 11.21 11.77
N LEU A 334 18.75 11.34 12.55
CA LEU A 334 19.74 10.29 12.82
C LEU A 334 19.38 9.41 14.02
N GLU A 335 18.27 9.71 14.71
CA GLU A 335 17.85 9.05 15.96
C GLU A 335 18.90 9.16 17.09
N TRP A 336 19.78 10.17 17.06
CA TRP A 336 20.77 10.43 18.13
C TRP A 336 20.12 11.25 19.26
N PRO A 337 20.42 10.95 20.55
CA PRO A 337 21.43 10.03 21.09
C PRO A 337 20.97 8.59 21.28
N GLY A 338 19.74 8.23 20.88
CA GLY A 338 19.24 6.86 20.99
C GLY A 338 20.00 5.84 20.14
N ARG A 339 20.62 6.30 19.04
CA ARG A 339 21.58 5.54 18.23
C ARG A 339 22.92 6.28 18.17
N PRO A 340 24.05 5.55 18.25
CA PRO A 340 25.37 6.13 18.00
C PRO A 340 25.48 6.58 16.53
N LEU A 341 26.24 7.66 16.30
CA LEU A 341 26.38 8.33 14.99
C LEU A 341 27.21 7.53 13.99
#